data_AF-A0A5B9MJ71-F1
#
_entry.id   AF-A0A5B9MJ71-F1
#
_cell.length_a   1.000
_cell.length_b   1.000
_cell.length_c   1.000
_cell.angle_alpha   90.00
_cell.angle_beta   90.00
_cell.angle_gamma   90.00
#
_symmetry.space_group_name_H-M   'P 1'
#
loop_
_entity.id
_entity.type
_entity.pdbx_description
1 polymer ?
#
loop_
_entity_poly.entity_id
_entity_poly.type
_entity_poly.pdbx_seq_one_letter_code
_entity_poly.pdbx_strand_id
1 'polypeptide(L)' 'MNPATNHDRISIQDYLAGETLSDQRHEYVAGIVYAPAGGSNRHNAIATHVTVFTAFAAAGVYDDVQLDESDASDQ' A
#
# COMPACT_ATOMS: atom_id res chain seq x y z
N MET A 1 -3.32 -29.26 -18.77
CA MET A 1 -3.69 -27.85 -18.99
C MET A 1 -2.50 -26.98 -18.62
N ASN A 2 -1.95 -26.24 -19.59
CA ASN A 2 -0.96 -25.20 -19.31
C ASN A 2 -1.73 -23.87 -19.22
N PRO A 3 -1.71 -23.10 -18.12
CA PRO A 3 -2.33 -21.78 -18.13
C PRO A 3 -1.52 -20.93 -19.10
N ALA A 4 -2.10 -20.60 -20.25
CA ALA A 4 -1.47 -19.75 -21.24
C ALA A 4 -1.32 -18.34 -20.66
N THR A 5 -0.14 -18.03 -20.14
CA THR A 5 0.26 -16.70 -19.67
C THR A 5 0.68 -15.83 -20.86
N ASN A 6 -0.20 -15.63 -21.84
CA ASN A 6 0.06 -14.59 -22.82
C ASN A 6 -0.24 -13.23 -22.17
N HIS A 7 0.79 -12.60 -21.61
CA HIS A 7 0.69 -11.22 -21.18
C HIS A 7 0.87 -10.33 -22.41
N ASP A 8 -0.14 -10.30 -23.27
CA ASP A 8 -0.17 -9.32 -24.36
C ASP A 8 -0.13 -7.92 -23.75
N ARG A 9 0.81 -7.11 -24.23
CA ARG A 9 0.97 -5.74 -23.75
C ARG A 9 -0.23 -4.93 -24.19
N ILE A 10 -0.98 -4.39 -23.23
CA ILE A 10 -2.13 -3.52 -23.51
C ILE A 10 -1.71 -2.06 -23.46
N SER A 11 -2.37 -1.19 -24.23
CA SER A 11 -2.15 0.25 -24.11
C SER A 11 -2.81 0.77 -22.83
N ILE A 12 -2.36 1.92 -22.32
CA ILE A 12 -2.99 2.55 -21.16
C ILE A 12 -4.44 2.97 -21.43
N GLN A 13 -4.78 3.32 -22.67
CA GLN A 13 -6.15 3.70 -23.03
C GLN A 13 -7.08 2.49 -22.98
N ASP A 14 -6.63 1.36 -23.51
CA ASP A 14 -7.39 0.11 -23.46
C ASP A 14 -7.53 -0.41 -22.02
N TYR A 15 -6.48 -0.26 -21.20
CA TYR A 15 -6.53 -0.55 -19.78
C TYR A 15 -7.61 0.28 -19.07
N LEU A 16 -7.61 1.60 -19.23
CA LEU A 16 -8.56 2.49 -18.55
C LEU A 16 -10.00 2.26 -19.00
N ALA A 17 -10.21 1.99 -20.29
CA ALA A 17 -11.52 1.65 -20.85
C ALA A 17 -12.06 0.33 -20.25
N GLY A 18 -11.19 -0.68 -20.13
CA GLY A 18 -11.53 -1.95 -19.49
C GLY A 18 -11.75 -1.83 -17.98
N GLU A 19 -10.89 -1.09 -17.29
CA GLU A 19 -10.95 -0.90 -15.83
C GLU A 19 -12.24 -0.22 -15.39
N THR A 20 -12.78 0.70 -16.21
CA THR A 20 -14.08 1.36 -15.93
C THR A 20 -15.25 0.38 -15.87
N LEU A 21 -15.16 -0.74 -16.60
CA LEU A 21 -16.20 -1.77 -16.66
C LEU A 21 -15.91 -2.96 -15.74
N SER A 22 -14.77 -2.95 -15.05
CA SER A 22 -14.31 -4.08 -14.25
C SER A 22 -14.93 -4.11 -12.86
N ASP A 23 -15.41 -5.28 -12.44
CA ASP A 23 -15.92 -5.49 -11.07
C ASP A 23 -14.80 -5.51 -10.01
N GLN A 24 -13.55 -5.71 -10.45
CA GLN A 24 -12.38 -5.76 -9.58
C GLN A 24 -11.31 -4.80 -10.08
N ARG A 25 -10.58 -4.21 -9.14
CA ARG A 25 -9.45 -3.34 -9.48
C ARG A 25 -8.29 -4.17 -10.01
N HIS A 26 -7.58 -3.66 -11.01
CA HIS A 26 -6.33 -4.24 -11.49
C HIS A 26 -5.15 -3.26 -11.34
N GLU A 27 -3.92 -3.77 -11.53
CA GLU A 27 -2.72 -2.95 -11.56
C GLU A 27 -2.06 -3.02 -12.94
N TYR A 28 -1.96 -1.87 -13.60
CA TYR A 28 -1.25 -1.73 -14.87
C TYR A 28 0.21 -1.36 -14.65
N VAL A 29 1.14 -2.21 -15.09
CA VAL A 29 2.59 -2.00 -15.00
C VAL A 29 3.24 -2.31 -16.34
N ALA A 30 3.76 -1.27 -17.02
CA ALA A 30 4.53 -1.38 -18.26
C ALA A 30 3.87 -2.21 -19.40
N GLY A 31 2.55 -2.07 -19.53
CA GLY A 31 1.74 -2.79 -20.52
C GLY A 31 1.10 -4.06 -19.98
N ILE A 32 1.40 -4.46 -18.74
CA ILE A 32 0.93 -5.71 -18.15
C ILE A 32 -0.12 -5.41 -17.09
N VAL A 33 -1.21 -6.18 -17.10
CA VAL A 33 -2.29 -6.06 -16.12
C VAL A 33 -2.16 -7.20 -15.11
N TYR A 34 -2.11 -6.83 -13.83
CA TYR A 34 -2.04 -7.77 -12.72
C TYR A 34 -3.32 -7.71 -11.88
N ALA A 35 -3.72 -8.86 -11.35
CA ALA A 35 -4.68 -8.89 -10.26
C ALA A 35 -3.98 -8.39 -8.97
N PRO A 36 -4.67 -7.65 -8.09
CA PRO A 36 -4.13 -7.28 -6.80
C PRO A 36 -3.81 -8.54 -5.98
N ALA A 37 -2.80 -8.48 -5.13
CA ALA A 37 -2.42 -9.59 -4.25
C ALA A 37 -3.50 -9.96 -3.19
N GLY A 38 -4.66 -9.31 -3.20
CA GLY A 38 -5.71 -9.43 -2.19
C GLY A 38 -5.28 -8.84 -0.84
N GLY A 39 -6.23 -8.72 0.09
CA GLY A 39 -6.00 -8.27 1.46
C GLY A 39 -6.44 -9.33 2.45
N SER A 40 -5.51 -9.84 3.28
CA SER A 40 -5.89 -10.61 4.47
C SER A 40 -6.25 -9.65 5.61
N ASN A 41 -7.02 -10.11 6.60
CA ASN A 41 -7.31 -9.31 7.80
C ASN A 41 -6.02 -8.81 8.47
N ARG A 42 -4.97 -9.64 8.48
CA ARG A 42 -3.65 -9.26 9.02
C ARG A 42 -2.97 -8.17 8.19
N HIS A 43 -3.02 -8.26 6.85
CA HIS A 43 -2.54 -7.19 5.97
C HIS A 43 -3.27 -5.88 6.31
N ASN A 44 -4.60 -5.91 6.32
CA ASN A 44 -5.42 -4.73 6.55
C ASN A 44 -5.13 -4.06 7.90
N ALA A 45 -4.94 -4.87 8.96
CA ALA A 45 -4.59 -4.36 10.28
C ALA A 45 -3.25 -3.60 10.27
N ILE A 46 -2.20 -4.20 9.67
CA ILE A 46 -0.88 -3.57 9.57
C ILE A 46 -0.96 -2.28 8.75
N ALA A 47 -1.60 -2.33 7.58
CA ALA A 47 -1.75 -1.16 6.71
C ALA A 47 -2.49 0.00 7.41
N THR A 48 -3.53 -0.32 8.19
CA THR A 48 -4.29 0.67 8.96
C THR A 48 -3.42 1.30 10.05
N HIS A 49 -2.68 0.51 10.82
CA HIS A 49 -1.78 1.05 11.85
C HIS A 49 -0.73 1.99 11.24
N VAL A 50 -0.11 1.61 10.12
CA VAL A 50 0.87 2.46 9.42
C VAL A 50 0.22 3.76 8.95
N THR A 51 -0.97 3.68 8.37
CA THR A 51 -1.70 4.86 7.87
C THR A 51 -2.01 5.84 9.00
N VAL A 52 -2.57 5.35 10.11
CA VAL A 52 -2.95 6.17 11.26
C VAL A 52 -1.72 6.77 11.94
N PHE A 53 -0.68 5.97 12.17
CA PHE A 53 0.58 6.45 12.75
C PHE A 53 1.19 7.57 11.90
N THR A 54 1.26 7.37 10.58
CA THR A 54 1.81 8.37 9.65
C THR A 54 0.97 9.64 9.64
N ALA A 55 -0.36 9.53 9.71
CA ALA A 55 -1.24 10.69 9.78
C ALA A 55 -1.00 11.53 11.05
N PHE A 56 -0.88 10.89 12.22
CA PHE A 56 -0.57 11.60 13.47
C PHE A 56 0.84 12.20 13.48
N ALA A 57 1.83 11.49 12.93
CA ALA A 57 3.18 12.02 12.79
C ALA A 57 3.23 13.23 11.85
N ALA A 58 2.58 13.15 10.69
CA ALA A 58 2.50 14.24 9.73
C ALA A 58 1.72 15.45 10.28
N ALA A 59 0.76 15.22 11.18
CA ALA A 59 0.02 16.27 11.87
C ALA A 59 0.79 16.90 13.05
N GLY A 60 2.02 16.46 13.34
CA GLY A 60 2.84 17.00 14.43
C GLY A 60 2.36 16.59 15.83
N VAL A 61 1.53 15.56 15.94
CA VAL A 61 0.94 15.12 17.22
C VAL A 61 1.96 14.36 18.09
N TYR A 62 3.07 13.91 17.51
CA TYR A 62 4.15 13.18 18.20
C TYR A 62 5.42 14.01 18.42
N ASP A 63 5.33 15.35 18.40
CA ASP A 63 6.50 16.25 18.52
C ASP A 63 7.17 16.23 19.91
N ASP A 64 6.58 15.58 20.91
CA ASP A 64 7.10 15.59 22.29
C ASP A 64 7.24 14.16 22.85
N VAL A 65 8.34 13.50 22.48
CA VAL A 65 8.92 12.43 23.32
C VAL A 65 10.22 12.97 23.87
N GLN A 66 10.15 13.72 24.96
CA GLN A 66 11.33 13.96 25.78
C GLN A 66 11.81 12.62 26.32
N LEU A 67 12.98 12.18 25.85
CA LEU A 67 13.74 11.17 26.57
C LEU A 67 14.06 11.80 27.93
N ASP A 68 13.56 11.17 28.99
CA ASP A 68 13.88 11.57 30.35
C ASP A 68 15.35 11.22 30.63
N GLU A 69 16.23 12.20 30.48
CA GLU A 69 17.67 12.08 30.74
C GLU A 69 18.00 12.21 32.26
N SER A 70 17.01 12.13 33.16
CA SER A 70 17.21 12.39 34.59
C SER A 70 18.03 11.33 35.35
N ASP A 71 18.36 10.20 34.73
CA ASP A 71 19.18 9.13 35.35
C ASP A 71 20.69 9.24 35.08
N ALA A 72 21.16 10.27 34.34
CA ALA A 72 22.58 10.33 33.92
C ALA A 72 23.53 11.07 34.88
N SER A 73 23.06 11.60 36.03
CA SER A 73 23.88 12.46 36.91
C SER A 73 24.26 11.88 38.28
N ASP A 74 24.07 10.59 38.52
CA ASP A 74 24.47 9.94 39.78
C ASP A 74 25.44 8.77 39.54
N GLN A 75 26.64 9.10 39.04
CA GLN A 75 27.86 8.28 39.17
C GLN A 75 29.10 9.14 39.38
#